data_AF-A0A0N5C6X7-F1
#
_entry.id   AF-A0A0N5C6X7-F1
#
_cell.length_a   1.000
_cell.length_b   1.000
_cell.length_c   1.000
_cell.angle_alpha   90.00
_cell.angle_beta   90.00
_cell.angle_gamma   90.00
#
_symmetry.space_group_name_H-M   'P 1'
#
loop_
_entity.id
_entity.type
_entity.pdbx_description
1 polymer ?
#
loop_
_entity_poly.entity_id
_entity_poly.type
_entity_poly.pdbx_seq_one_letter_code
_entity_poly.pdbx_strand_id
1 'polypeptide(L)'
;NTYFLNFDYGSIMHYGSYSYSINNRKTFITTDPNYDRTIGQSEKLSFIDIKTLNYHYCSDVCQNSIECSNQGYQNPQACEQCICPEGFAGSFCQEIAKQRRGCRKPLITVANKTTRINFKGKKKCFIHLKTVPGRQIVIKLASINMFPHGGTKCFFKDSLEINYQVDKSVTGALFCGNDGSKLIISFDEYVIIYYRSEHVGNYVNLLIRSVEYRQMKLPARRLMRFRTH
;
A
#
# COMPACT_ATOMS: atom_id res chain seq x y z
N ASN A 1 -2.53 -20.62 -4.42
CA ASN A 1 -1.38 -19.74 -4.15
C ASN A 1 -0.30 -20.58 -3.50
N THR A 2 0.83 -20.81 -4.18
CA THR A 2 1.77 -21.93 -3.90
C THR A 2 2.72 -21.67 -2.73
N TYR A 3 2.91 -20.40 -2.34
CA TYR A 3 3.87 -19.99 -1.30
C TYR A 3 3.23 -19.30 -0.09
N PHE A 4 1.89 -19.43 0.08
CA PHE A 4 1.12 -18.77 1.14
C PHE A 4 1.32 -17.24 1.22
N LEU A 5 1.74 -16.61 0.13
CA LEU A 5 1.87 -15.15 0.03
C LEU A 5 0.50 -14.50 -0.14
N ASN A 6 0.35 -13.26 0.33
CA ASN A 6 -0.88 -12.51 0.13
C ASN A 6 -0.99 -12.00 -1.31
N PHE A 7 -2.24 -11.84 -1.77
CA PHE A 7 -2.51 -11.33 -3.10
C PHE A 7 -2.16 -9.84 -3.20
N ASP A 8 -1.34 -9.47 -4.19
CA ASP A 8 -0.91 -8.10 -4.41
C ASP A 8 -1.58 -7.50 -5.66
N TYR A 9 -2.49 -6.53 -5.45
CA TYR A 9 -3.13 -5.77 -6.53
C TYR A 9 -2.12 -4.97 -7.38
N GLY A 10 -0.98 -4.59 -6.81
CA GLY A 10 0.08 -3.86 -7.50
C GLY A 10 1.10 -4.75 -8.22
N SER A 11 0.91 -6.07 -8.22
CA SER A 11 1.75 -7.00 -8.98
C SER A 11 1.76 -6.65 -10.46
N ILE A 12 2.93 -6.79 -11.11
CA ILE A 12 3.04 -6.62 -12.57
C ILE A 12 2.18 -7.63 -13.35
N MET A 13 1.90 -8.77 -12.72
CA MET A 13 1.12 -9.85 -13.31
C MET A 13 -0.38 -9.60 -13.18
N HIS A 14 -0.80 -8.59 -12.41
CA HIS A 14 -2.20 -8.27 -12.25
C HIS A 14 -2.72 -7.44 -13.44
N TYR A 15 -3.68 -8.00 -14.17
CA TYR A 15 -4.35 -7.32 -15.28
C TYR A 15 -4.94 -5.95 -14.85
N GLY A 16 -5.03 -5.02 -15.80
CA GLY A 16 -5.74 -3.77 -15.59
C GLY A 16 -7.25 -3.93 -15.79
N SER A 17 -8.06 -3.03 -15.23
CA SER A 17 -9.53 -3.12 -15.29
C SER A 17 -10.15 -3.14 -16.69
N TYR A 18 -9.38 -2.80 -17.73
CA TYR A 18 -9.82 -2.79 -19.13
C TYR A 18 -9.15 -3.89 -19.97
N SER A 19 -8.36 -4.77 -19.36
CA SER A 19 -7.67 -5.85 -20.07
C SER A 19 -8.68 -6.72 -20.82
N TYR A 20 -8.41 -6.94 -22.10
CA TYR A 20 -9.25 -7.70 -23.05
C TYR A 20 -10.65 -7.12 -23.28
N SER A 21 -10.86 -5.83 -23.02
CA SER A 21 -12.13 -5.15 -23.33
C SER A 21 -12.30 -4.94 -24.84
N ILE A 22 -13.46 -5.35 -25.38
CA ILE A 22 -13.84 -5.13 -26.78
C ILE A 22 -14.63 -3.82 -26.95
N ASN A 23 -15.34 -3.40 -25.90
CA ASN A 23 -16.28 -2.27 -25.93
C ASN A 23 -15.81 -1.08 -25.08
N ASN A 24 -14.52 -1.03 -24.72
CA ASN A 24 -13.93 -0.02 -23.85
C ASN A 24 -14.58 0.11 -22.46
N ARG A 25 -15.28 -0.92 -21.99
CA ARG A 25 -15.81 -0.99 -20.61
C ARG A 25 -14.86 -1.79 -19.72
N LYS A 26 -14.95 -1.53 -18.40
CA LYS A 26 -14.21 -2.32 -17.42
C LYS A 26 -14.63 -3.80 -17.52
N THR A 27 -13.67 -4.71 -17.61
CA THR A 27 -13.88 -6.16 -17.63
C THR A 27 -13.95 -6.74 -16.22
N PHE A 28 -13.30 -6.10 -15.25
CA PHE A 28 -13.43 -6.41 -13.82
C PHE A 28 -13.16 -5.17 -12.96
N ILE A 29 -13.54 -5.26 -11.69
CA ILE A 29 -13.36 -4.24 -10.66
C ILE A 29 -12.71 -4.87 -9.43
N THR A 30 -11.97 -4.09 -8.66
CA THR A 30 -11.39 -4.58 -7.40
C THR A 30 -12.46 -4.66 -6.31
N THR A 31 -12.34 -5.64 -5.43
CA THR A 31 -13.28 -5.80 -4.29
C THR A 31 -13.24 -4.57 -3.38
N ASP A 32 -12.06 -3.99 -3.18
CA ASP A 32 -11.88 -2.68 -2.57
C ASP A 32 -11.72 -1.62 -3.69
N PRO A 33 -12.68 -0.70 -3.88
CA PRO A 33 -12.63 0.31 -4.95
C PRO A 33 -11.45 1.28 -4.85
N ASN A 34 -10.76 1.38 -3.70
CA ASN A 34 -9.57 2.22 -3.59
C ASN A 34 -8.39 1.66 -4.38
N TYR A 35 -8.41 0.37 -4.73
CA TYR A 35 -7.37 -0.29 -5.52
C TYR A 35 -7.58 -0.22 -7.04
N ASP A 36 -8.65 0.44 -7.51
CA ASP A 36 -8.98 0.54 -8.95
C ASP A 36 -7.85 1.17 -9.78
N ARG A 37 -7.10 2.11 -9.19
CA ARG A 37 -5.92 2.74 -9.82
C ARG A 37 -4.59 2.07 -9.47
N THR A 38 -4.62 1.08 -8.57
CA THR A 38 -3.46 0.26 -8.23
C THR A 38 -3.23 -0.81 -9.27
N ILE A 39 -4.26 -1.48 -9.81
CA ILE A 39 -4.11 -2.60 -10.74
C ILE A 39 -3.58 -2.21 -12.13
N GLY A 40 -3.09 -3.19 -12.89
CA GLY A 40 -2.55 -2.98 -14.25
C GLY A 40 -1.18 -2.31 -14.28
N GLN A 41 -0.41 -2.47 -13.20
CA GLN A 41 0.95 -1.92 -13.09
C GLN A 41 1.89 -2.60 -14.08
N SER A 42 2.81 -1.80 -14.60
CA SER A 42 3.81 -2.27 -15.56
C SER A 42 5.15 -1.54 -15.43
N GLU A 43 5.30 -0.73 -14.37
CA GLU A 43 6.50 0.10 -14.19
C GLU A 43 7.63 -0.66 -13.50
N LYS A 44 7.29 -1.54 -12.54
CA LYS A 44 8.23 -2.33 -11.77
C LYS A 44 7.55 -3.57 -11.20
N LEU A 45 8.38 -4.55 -10.81
CA LEU A 45 7.95 -5.65 -9.98
C LEU A 45 7.57 -5.14 -8.59
N SER A 46 6.49 -5.69 -8.02
CA SER A 46 6.16 -5.51 -6.61
C SER A 46 7.14 -6.27 -5.72
N PHE A 47 7.14 -5.98 -4.42
CA PHE A 47 7.96 -6.72 -3.47
C PHE A 47 7.55 -8.20 -3.42
N ILE A 48 6.24 -8.48 -3.52
CA ILE A 48 5.69 -9.84 -3.56
C ILE A 48 6.11 -10.60 -4.81
N ASP A 49 6.16 -9.93 -5.97
CA ASP A 49 6.63 -10.57 -7.22
C ASP A 49 8.08 -11.06 -7.06
N ILE A 50 8.97 -10.20 -6.55
CA ILE A 50 10.38 -10.53 -6.36
C ILE A 50 10.54 -11.62 -5.29
N LYS A 51 9.79 -11.51 -4.18
CA LYS A 51 9.78 -12.52 -3.12
C LYS A 51 9.33 -13.89 -3.63
N THR A 52 8.31 -13.92 -4.49
CA THR A 52 7.83 -15.15 -5.14
C THR A 52 8.91 -15.79 -6.01
N LEU A 53 9.60 -14.98 -6.83
CA LEU A 53 10.71 -15.46 -7.66
C LEU A 53 11.87 -15.97 -6.80
N ASN A 54 12.20 -15.27 -5.72
CA ASN A 54 13.25 -15.70 -4.79
C ASN A 54 12.92 -17.06 -4.16
N TYR A 55 11.69 -17.25 -3.69
CA TYR A 55 11.26 -18.55 -3.15
C TYR A 55 11.25 -19.66 -4.18
N HIS A 56 11.00 -19.35 -5.46
CA HIS A 56 10.97 -20.36 -6.50
C HIS A 56 12.36 -20.75 -7.01
N TYR A 57 13.28 -19.80 -7.14
CA TYR A 57 14.58 -20.02 -7.81
C TYR A 57 15.78 -19.96 -6.89
N CYS A 58 15.63 -19.48 -5.65
CA CYS A 58 16.76 -19.22 -4.75
C CYS A 58 16.58 -19.84 -3.36
N SER A 59 15.59 -20.72 -3.15
CA SER A 59 15.34 -21.36 -1.84
C SER A 59 16.54 -22.13 -1.31
N ASP A 60 17.36 -22.69 -2.19
CA ASP A 60 18.43 -23.63 -1.82
C ASP A 60 19.83 -22.98 -1.86
N VAL A 61 19.90 -21.67 -2.11
CA VAL A 61 21.17 -20.93 -2.20
C VAL A 61 21.82 -20.78 -0.82
N CYS A 62 21.02 -20.47 0.19
CA CYS A 62 21.49 -20.34 1.57
C CYS A 62 21.39 -21.68 2.29
N GLN A 63 22.50 -22.12 2.90
CA GLN A 63 22.55 -23.37 3.66
C GLN A 63 21.88 -23.24 5.04
N ASN A 64 21.77 -22.02 5.55
CA ASN A 64 21.08 -21.67 6.77
C ASN A 64 19.79 -20.90 6.47
N SER A 65 18.85 -20.94 7.41
CA SER A 65 17.64 -20.14 7.37
C SER A 65 17.66 -19.11 8.49
N ILE A 66 17.30 -17.87 8.16
CA ILE A 66 17.12 -16.79 9.13
C ILE A 66 15.68 -16.29 9.08
N GLU A 67 15.20 -15.77 10.21
CA GLU A 67 13.87 -15.14 10.27
C GLU A 67 13.93 -13.68 9.84
N CYS A 68 13.04 -13.30 8.91
CA CYS A 68 12.89 -11.93 8.44
C CYS A 68 11.58 -11.33 8.95
N SER A 69 11.68 -10.26 9.73
CA SER A 69 10.52 -9.52 10.23
C SER A 69 9.78 -8.75 9.12
N ASN A 70 8.56 -8.30 9.42
CA ASN A 70 7.74 -7.45 8.53
C ASN A 70 7.64 -8.01 7.10
N GLN A 71 7.58 -9.34 6.97
CA GLN A 71 7.40 -10.07 5.71
C GLN A 71 8.59 -9.90 4.75
N GLY A 72 9.78 -9.55 5.26
CA GLY A 72 11.03 -9.69 4.51
C GLY A 72 11.31 -11.13 4.08
N TYR A 73 12.37 -11.31 3.30
CA TYR A 73 12.87 -12.64 2.92
C TYR A 73 14.40 -12.65 2.89
N GLN A 74 15.00 -13.82 3.10
CA GLN A 74 16.45 -13.97 3.18
C GLN A 74 17.10 -13.58 1.86
N ASN A 75 18.17 -12.80 1.93
CA ASN A 75 18.91 -12.38 0.76
C ASN A 75 19.77 -13.56 0.24
N PRO A 76 19.51 -14.09 -0.96
CA PRO A 76 20.28 -15.22 -1.48
C PRO A 76 21.74 -14.85 -1.79
N GLN A 77 22.06 -13.56 -1.91
CA GLN A 77 23.43 -13.08 -2.13
C GLN A 77 24.15 -12.74 -0.82
N ALA A 78 23.43 -12.71 0.31
CA ALA A 78 23.97 -12.38 1.62
C ALA A 78 23.13 -13.08 2.70
N CYS A 79 23.35 -14.38 2.88
CA CYS A 79 22.47 -15.28 3.66
C CYS A 79 22.25 -14.88 5.13
N GLU A 80 23.12 -14.03 5.70
CA GLU A 80 22.96 -13.49 7.06
C GLU A 80 22.12 -12.20 7.12
N GLN A 81 21.47 -11.83 6.02
CA GLN A 81 20.68 -10.60 5.92
C GLN A 81 19.38 -10.83 5.14
N CYS A 82 18.38 -10.02 5.44
CA CYS A 82 17.10 -10.01 4.77
C CYS A 82 17.00 -8.87 3.75
N ILE A 83 16.23 -9.12 2.69
CA ILE A 83 15.70 -8.07 1.81
C ILE A 83 14.37 -7.59 2.42
N CYS A 84 14.30 -6.29 2.68
CA CYS A 84 13.18 -5.68 3.40
C CYS A 84 12.17 -5.00 2.49
N PRO A 85 10.86 -5.06 2.82
CA PRO A 85 9.87 -4.25 2.14
C PRO A 85 10.14 -2.74 2.33
N GLU A 86 9.63 -1.93 1.40
CA GLU A 86 9.82 -0.48 1.45
C GLU A 86 9.33 0.10 2.78
N GLY A 87 10.14 0.92 3.44
CA GLY A 87 9.83 1.52 4.74
C GLY A 87 10.38 0.76 5.95
N PHE A 88 10.96 -0.42 5.76
CA PHE A 88 11.66 -1.21 6.77
C PHE A 88 13.17 -1.33 6.48
N ALA A 89 13.94 -1.60 7.53
CA ALA A 89 15.39 -1.75 7.48
C ALA A 89 15.90 -2.65 8.62
N GLY A 90 17.22 -2.73 8.76
CA GLY A 90 17.90 -3.65 9.68
C GLY A 90 18.19 -4.98 9.00
N SER A 91 19.19 -5.72 9.50
CA SER A 91 19.59 -7.01 8.91
C SER A 91 18.47 -8.02 8.83
N PHE A 92 17.46 -7.92 9.71
CA PHE A 92 16.30 -8.81 9.76
C PHE A 92 14.98 -8.06 9.53
N CYS A 93 15.01 -6.86 8.93
CA CYS A 93 13.84 -6.02 8.64
C CYS A 93 13.01 -5.61 9.86
N GLN A 94 13.62 -5.63 11.06
CA GLN A 94 12.98 -5.33 12.33
C GLN A 94 12.85 -3.82 12.61
N GLU A 95 13.57 -2.99 11.86
CA GLU A 95 13.64 -1.54 12.08
C GLU A 95 12.79 -0.77 11.09
N ILE A 96 12.38 0.43 11.50
CA ILE A 96 11.81 1.41 10.57
C ILE A 96 12.96 2.05 9.79
N ALA A 97 12.87 2.07 8.47
CA ALA A 97 13.90 2.65 7.63
C ALA A 97 14.12 4.15 7.92
N LYS A 98 15.35 4.62 7.68
CA LYS A 98 15.68 6.05 7.81
C LYS A 98 14.96 6.86 6.72
N GLN A 99 14.40 7.99 7.10
CA GLN A 99 13.75 8.91 6.17
C GLN A 99 14.77 9.63 5.29
N ARG A 100 14.33 9.99 4.08
CA ARG A 100 15.06 10.93 3.24
C ARG A 100 14.98 12.35 3.80
N ARG A 101 15.97 13.18 3.47
CA ARG A 101 15.97 14.61 3.84
C ARG A 101 14.70 15.30 3.32
N GLY A 102 14.12 16.19 4.12
CA GLY A 102 12.89 16.91 3.77
C GLY A 102 11.57 16.16 4.06
N CYS A 103 11.65 14.98 4.66
CA CYS A 103 10.51 14.22 5.15
C CYS A 103 10.30 14.39 6.67
N ARG A 104 9.08 14.11 7.13
CA ARG A 104 8.74 14.09 8.56
C ARG A 104 9.41 12.91 9.26
N LYS A 105 9.35 12.85 10.60
CA LYS A 105 9.70 11.64 11.35
C LYS A 105 8.86 10.45 10.82
N PRO A 106 9.47 9.26 10.66
CA PRO A 106 8.80 8.15 10.01
C PRO A 106 7.70 7.51 10.85
N LEU A 107 7.67 7.72 12.17
CA LEU A 107 6.66 7.13 13.05
C LEU A 107 5.76 8.21 13.65
N ILE A 108 4.45 8.01 13.55
CA ILE A 108 3.42 8.85 14.17
C ILE A 108 2.43 7.95 14.92
N THR A 109 2.28 8.22 16.21
CA THR A 109 1.24 7.61 17.04
C THR A 109 -0.08 8.35 16.82
N VAL A 110 -1.11 7.65 16.35
CA VAL A 110 -2.41 8.21 16.02
C VAL A 110 -3.37 8.04 17.20
N ALA A 111 -3.86 9.16 17.72
CA ALA A 111 -4.88 9.21 18.77
C ALA A 111 -6.29 9.48 18.19
N ASN A 112 -7.30 9.57 19.06
CA ASN A 112 -8.68 9.90 18.67
C ASN A 112 -8.85 11.31 18.06
N LYS A 113 -7.97 12.25 18.45
CA LYS A 113 -7.94 13.61 17.91
C LYS A 113 -7.46 13.62 16.47
N THR A 114 -8.25 14.23 15.59
CA THR A 114 -7.91 14.38 14.17
C THR A 114 -6.60 15.16 13.99
N THR A 115 -5.64 14.53 13.33
CA THR A 115 -4.35 15.09 12.94
C THR A 115 -4.30 15.33 11.44
N ARG A 116 -3.65 16.43 11.02
CA ARG A 116 -3.45 16.75 9.61
C ARG A 116 -2.05 16.34 9.16
N ILE A 117 -1.97 15.63 8.04
CA ILE A 117 -0.70 15.33 7.37
C ILE A 117 -0.76 15.88 5.96
N ASN A 118 0.26 16.66 5.59
CA ASN A 118 0.38 17.21 4.26
C ASN A 118 1.72 16.80 3.61
N PHE A 119 1.65 16.50 2.32
CA PHE A 119 2.82 16.33 1.47
C PHE A 119 2.75 17.34 0.34
N LYS A 120 3.92 17.83 -0.09
CA LYS A 120 4.04 18.79 -1.18
C LYS A 120 5.40 18.67 -1.84
N GLY A 121 5.42 18.84 -3.15
CA GLY A 121 6.61 18.96 -3.98
C GLY A 121 7.28 17.63 -4.30
N LYS A 122 8.45 17.73 -4.92
CA LYS A 122 9.29 16.61 -5.32
C LYS A 122 9.98 15.99 -4.10
N LYS A 123 9.52 14.83 -3.66
CA LYS A 123 10.15 14.04 -2.58
C LYS A 123 9.59 12.63 -2.55
N LYS A 124 10.35 11.73 -1.92
CA LYS A 124 9.97 10.34 -1.66
C LYS A 124 10.03 10.13 -0.14
N CYS A 125 8.87 10.09 0.49
CA CYS A 125 8.71 9.99 1.94
C CYS A 125 7.81 8.81 2.28
N PHE A 126 7.94 8.29 3.50
CA PHE A 126 6.98 7.35 4.05
C PHE A 126 6.67 7.67 5.52
N ILE A 127 5.50 7.26 5.99
CA ILE A 127 5.09 7.44 7.39
C ILE A 127 4.39 6.17 7.85
N HIS A 128 4.91 5.60 8.92
CA HIS A 128 4.32 4.57 9.76
C HIS A 128 3.35 5.23 10.73
N LEU A 129 2.07 4.92 10.60
CA LEU A 129 1.01 5.34 11.50
C LEU A 129 0.66 4.16 12.39
N LYS A 130 0.86 4.28 13.70
CA LYS A 130 0.48 3.25 14.66
C LYS A 130 -0.52 3.80 15.66
N THR A 131 -1.48 2.98 16.08
CA THR A 131 -2.37 3.30 17.20
C THR A 131 -2.34 2.16 18.22
N VAL A 132 -3.12 2.27 19.29
CA VAL A 132 -3.17 1.22 20.32
C VAL A 132 -3.96 0.00 19.82
N PRO A 133 -3.66 -1.22 20.30
CA PRO A 133 -4.37 -2.43 19.90
C PRO A 133 -5.90 -2.32 20.05
N GLY A 134 -6.63 -2.96 19.14
CA GLY A 134 -8.11 -2.95 19.12
C GLY A 134 -8.74 -1.68 18.52
N ARG A 135 -7.93 -0.79 17.96
CA ARG A 135 -8.38 0.41 17.24
C ARG A 135 -7.96 0.36 15.77
N GLN A 136 -8.72 1.08 14.95
CA GLN A 136 -8.43 1.25 13.53
C GLN A 136 -8.06 2.70 13.24
N ILE A 137 -7.28 2.91 12.19
CA ILE A 137 -6.89 4.22 11.70
C ILE A 137 -7.84 4.60 10.56
N VAL A 138 -8.55 5.70 10.74
CA VAL A 138 -9.40 6.30 9.72
C VAL A 138 -8.62 7.42 9.04
N ILE A 139 -8.50 7.33 7.73
CA ILE A 139 -7.78 8.28 6.88
C ILE A 139 -8.76 8.88 5.89
N LYS A 140 -8.96 10.19 5.98
CA LYS A 140 -9.66 10.96 4.96
C LYS A 140 -8.64 11.62 4.05
N LEU A 141 -8.62 11.21 2.79
CA LEU A 141 -7.98 11.96 1.71
C LEU A 141 -8.86 13.19 1.47
N ALA A 142 -8.39 14.35 1.94
CA ALA A 142 -9.16 15.60 1.85
C ALA A 142 -8.98 16.25 0.48
N SER A 143 -7.75 16.28 -0.01
CA SER A 143 -7.44 16.71 -1.37
C SER A 143 -6.10 16.12 -1.84
N ILE A 144 -5.99 15.93 -3.15
CA ILE A 144 -4.80 15.41 -3.81
C ILE A 144 -4.68 16.03 -5.18
N ASN A 145 -3.45 16.28 -5.58
CA ASN A 145 -3.09 16.64 -6.93
C ASN A 145 -1.74 15.99 -7.24
N MET A 146 -1.72 14.89 -7.98
CA MET A 146 -0.47 14.20 -8.34
C MET A 146 -0.37 13.87 -9.82
N PHE A 147 0.63 14.44 -10.47
CA PHE A 147 0.95 14.23 -11.88
C PHE A 147 2.44 13.92 -12.07
N PRO A 148 2.82 13.26 -13.18
CA PRO A 148 1.96 12.64 -14.18
C PRO A 148 1.28 11.37 -13.65
N HIS A 149 0.23 10.92 -14.35
CA HIS A 149 -0.41 9.63 -14.09
C HIS A 149 -0.79 8.95 -15.42
N GLY A 150 -0.99 7.63 -15.39
CA GLY A 150 -1.25 6.81 -16.58
C GLY A 150 -2.71 6.79 -17.01
N GLY A 151 -3.43 7.90 -16.90
CA GLY A 151 -4.87 7.95 -17.17
C GLY A 151 -5.71 7.19 -16.15
N THR A 152 -5.88 5.88 -16.36
CA THR A 152 -6.69 4.98 -15.51
C THR A 152 -5.93 4.39 -14.33
N LYS A 153 -4.58 4.38 -14.38
CA LYS A 153 -3.71 3.91 -13.29
C LYS A 153 -2.81 5.00 -12.77
N CYS A 154 -2.38 4.86 -11.52
CA CYS A 154 -1.34 5.71 -10.95
C CYS A 154 0.04 5.14 -11.25
N PHE A 155 0.99 6.03 -11.51
CA PHE A 155 2.41 5.68 -11.60
C PHE A 155 2.99 5.57 -10.19
N PHE A 156 3.77 4.53 -9.91
CA PHE A 156 4.36 4.31 -8.59
C PHE A 156 5.25 5.49 -8.18
N LYS A 157 5.96 6.09 -9.14
CA LYS A 157 6.88 7.22 -8.90
C LYS A 157 6.18 8.55 -8.60
N ASP A 158 4.91 8.69 -8.98
CA ASP A 158 4.08 9.91 -8.84
C ASP A 158 2.70 9.56 -8.26
N SER A 159 2.70 8.99 -7.07
CA SER A 159 1.48 8.59 -6.36
C SER A 159 1.58 8.70 -4.84
N LEU A 160 0.41 8.78 -4.23
CA LEU A 160 0.20 8.51 -2.82
C LEU A 160 -0.20 7.06 -2.69
N GLU A 161 0.60 6.26 -2.01
CA GLU A 161 0.23 4.91 -1.62
C GLU A 161 -0.20 4.90 -0.15
N ILE A 162 -1.37 4.35 0.13
CA ILE A 162 -1.83 4.09 1.50
C ILE A 162 -1.94 2.58 1.65
N ASN A 163 -1.01 1.98 2.39
CA ASN A 163 -1.03 0.56 2.71
C ASN A 163 -1.67 0.35 4.09
N TYR A 164 -2.94 -0.03 4.05
CA TYR A 164 -3.80 -0.28 5.21
C TYR A 164 -4.18 -1.75 5.37
N GLN A 165 -3.52 -2.63 4.60
CA GLN A 165 -3.60 -4.10 4.73
C GLN A 165 -2.86 -4.56 5.98
N VAL A 166 -3.18 -5.74 6.49
CA VAL A 166 -2.44 -6.34 7.62
C VAL A 166 -1.00 -6.61 7.21
N ASP A 167 -0.80 -7.25 6.06
CA ASP A 167 0.51 -7.46 5.45
C ASP A 167 1.02 -6.16 4.81
N LYS A 168 2.12 -5.62 5.34
CA LYS A 168 2.71 -4.37 4.84
C LYS A 168 3.65 -4.56 3.64
N SER A 169 3.85 -5.80 3.17
CA SER A 169 4.68 -6.12 2.03
C SER A 169 3.94 -6.14 0.69
N VAL A 170 2.61 -6.27 0.70
CA VAL A 170 1.77 -6.08 -0.50
C VAL A 170 1.66 -4.60 -0.85
N THR A 171 1.39 -4.28 -2.11
CA THR A 171 1.15 -2.90 -2.54
C THR A 171 -0.13 -2.33 -1.91
N GLY A 172 -0.06 -1.08 -1.44
CA GLY A 172 -1.21 -0.33 -0.95
C GLY A 172 -2.13 0.22 -2.05
N ALA A 173 -3.18 0.93 -1.64
CA ALA A 173 -4.02 1.66 -2.60
C ALA A 173 -3.27 2.88 -3.12
N LEU A 174 -3.19 3.04 -4.45
CA LEU A 174 -2.54 4.16 -5.12
C LEU A 174 -3.57 5.23 -5.50
N PHE A 175 -3.25 6.48 -5.14
CA PHE A 175 -4.04 7.66 -5.47
C PHE A 175 -3.18 8.65 -6.25
N CYS A 176 -3.77 9.28 -7.26
CA CYS A 176 -3.11 10.24 -8.12
C CYS A 176 -4.11 11.15 -8.85
N GLY A 177 -3.61 12.07 -9.68
CA GLY A 177 -4.44 13.10 -10.32
C GLY A 177 -5.22 13.89 -9.28
N ASN A 178 -6.46 14.22 -9.60
CA ASN A 178 -7.43 14.80 -8.68
C ASN A 178 -8.48 13.75 -8.30
N ASP A 179 -8.13 12.84 -7.38
CA ASP A 179 -9.00 11.74 -6.95
C ASP A 179 -10.12 12.13 -5.98
N GLY A 180 -10.34 13.44 -5.78
CA GLY A 180 -11.38 13.96 -4.89
C GLY A 180 -11.19 13.52 -3.43
N SER A 181 -12.29 13.45 -2.68
CA SER A 181 -12.25 13.00 -1.29
C SER A 181 -12.49 11.50 -1.17
N LYS A 182 -11.63 10.80 -0.43
CA LYS A 182 -11.74 9.36 -0.13
C LYS A 182 -11.70 9.14 1.37
N LEU A 183 -12.40 8.10 1.83
CA LEU A 183 -12.37 7.64 3.21
C LEU A 183 -11.84 6.21 3.23
N ILE A 184 -10.74 6.01 3.94
CA ILE A 184 -10.07 4.72 4.11
C ILE A 184 -10.11 4.36 5.59
N ILE A 185 -10.41 3.11 5.89
CA ILE A 185 -10.31 2.55 7.24
C ILE A 185 -9.34 1.37 7.17
N SER A 186 -8.38 1.32 8.09
CA SER A 186 -7.40 0.24 8.14
C SER A 186 -7.96 -1.06 8.69
N PHE A 187 -7.37 -2.18 8.25
CA PHE A 187 -7.73 -3.50 8.77
C PHE A 187 -7.23 -3.73 10.20
N ASP A 188 -6.11 -3.09 10.57
CA ASP A 188 -5.47 -3.20 11.88
C ASP A 188 -5.07 -1.81 12.43
N GLU A 189 -4.31 -1.79 13.51
CA GLU A 189 -3.79 -0.60 14.18
C GLU A 189 -2.60 0.06 13.46
N TYR A 190 -2.24 -0.39 12.25
CA TYR A 190 -1.00 -0.02 11.59
C TYR A 190 -1.21 0.31 10.10
N VAL A 191 -0.82 1.51 9.69
CA VAL A 191 -0.83 1.92 8.27
C VAL A 191 0.54 2.43 7.89
N ILE A 192 0.95 2.17 6.64
CA ILE A 192 2.09 2.87 6.04
C ILE A 192 1.59 3.73 4.89
N ILE A 193 1.98 5.00 4.90
CA ILE A 193 1.71 5.94 3.82
C ILE A 193 3.03 6.19 3.09
N TYR A 194 3.05 6.03 1.78
CA TYR A 194 4.18 6.42 0.93
C TYR A 194 3.75 7.58 0.05
N TYR A 195 4.49 8.67 0.09
CA TYR A 195 4.35 9.79 -0.83
C TYR A 195 5.53 9.79 -1.77
N ARG A 196 5.28 9.57 -3.06
CA ARG A 196 6.32 9.54 -4.10
C ARG A 196 5.94 10.56 -5.17
N SER A 197 6.79 11.55 -5.38
CA SER A 197 6.56 12.60 -6.37
C SER A 197 7.87 13.07 -6.99
N GLU A 198 7.86 13.20 -8.31
CA GLU A 198 8.92 13.79 -9.14
C GLU A 198 8.59 15.23 -9.56
N HIS A 199 7.38 15.72 -9.25
CA HIS A 199 6.87 17.04 -9.62
C HIS A 199 6.70 17.99 -8.42
N VAL A 200 7.10 19.26 -8.62
CA VAL A 200 7.05 20.31 -7.59
C VAL A 200 5.63 20.79 -7.26
N GLY A 201 4.69 20.66 -8.21
CA GLY A 201 3.29 21.05 -8.04
C GLY A 201 2.44 20.00 -7.32
N ASN A 202 2.96 18.79 -7.12
CA ASN A 202 2.21 17.71 -6.48
C ASN A 202 1.97 18.00 -5.00
N TYR A 203 0.79 17.65 -4.51
CA TYR A 203 0.46 17.76 -3.09
C TYR A 203 -0.62 16.76 -2.67
N VAL A 204 -0.66 16.49 -1.37
CA VAL A 204 -1.64 15.63 -0.71
C VAL A 204 -1.99 16.24 0.64
N ASN A 205 -3.27 16.25 1.01
CA ASN A 205 -3.75 16.61 2.33
C ASN A 205 -4.60 15.48 2.93
N LEU A 206 -4.20 15.01 4.12
CA LEU A 206 -4.84 13.92 4.85
C LEU A 206 -5.34 14.40 6.21
N LEU A 207 -6.50 13.89 6.61
CA LEU A 207 -7.01 13.98 7.98
C LEU A 207 -7.04 12.57 8.56
N ILE A 208 -6.42 12.38 9.72
CA ILE A 208 -6.19 11.05 10.27
C ILE A 208 -6.60 11.03 11.75
N ARG A 209 -7.31 9.98 12.15
CA ARG A 209 -7.66 9.74 13.57
C ARG A 209 -7.79 8.25 13.83
N SER A 210 -7.68 7.88 15.10
CA SER A 210 -7.88 6.51 15.57
C SER A 210 -9.29 6.33 16.12
N VAL A 211 -9.95 5.22 15.80
CA VAL A 211 -11.33 4.89 16.22
C VAL A 211 -11.37 3.50 16.83
N GLU A 212 -12.34 3.26 17.71
CA GLU A 212 -12.58 1.91 18.22
C GLU A 212 -13.29 1.07 17.18
N TYR A 213 -12.94 -0.22 17.13
CA TYR A 213 -13.52 -1.19 16.20
C TYR A 213 -15.07 -1.21 16.23
N ARG A 214 -15.67 -1.03 17.41
CA ARG A 214 -17.13 -1.13 17.62
C ARG A 214 -17.94 0.08 17.17
N GLN A 215 -17.32 1.22 16.87
CA GLN A 215 -18.03 2.44 16.45
C GLN A 215 -18.39 2.45 14.95
N MET A 216 -18.03 1.40 14.20
CA MET A 216 -18.33 1.29 12.77
C MET A 216 -19.43 0.28 12.49
N LYS A 217 -20.69 0.68 12.70
CA LYS A 217 -21.78 0.10 11.91
C LYS A 217 -21.66 0.66 10.50
N LEU A 218 -21.02 -0.09 9.60
CA LEU A 218 -21.26 0.11 8.16
C LEU A 218 -22.79 0.03 7.96
N PRO A 219 -23.43 0.95 7.21
CA PRO A 219 -24.81 0.74 6.83
C PRO A 219 -24.86 -0.61 6.12
N ALA A 220 -25.69 -1.52 6.63
CA ALA A 220 -25.85 -2.85 6.09
C ALA A 220 -26.02 -2.73 4.57
N ARG A 221 -25.04 -3.20 3.80
CA ARG A 221 -25.23 -3.41 2.37
C ARG A 221 -26.45 -4.31 2.28
N ARG A 222 -27.56 -3.78 1.75
CA ARG A 222 -28.68 -4.59 1.28
C ARG A 222 -28.06 -5.63 0.35
N LEU A 223 -27.93 -6.86 0.83
CA LEU A 223 -27.74 -8.02 -0.02
C LEU A 223 -28.91 -7.98 -1.00
N MET A 224 -28.66 -7.51 -2.23
CA MET A 224 -29.56 -7.83 -3.33
C MET A 224 -29.55 -9.35 -3.42
N ARG A 225 -30.62 -9.96 -2.93
CA ARG A 225 -30.96 -11.34 -3.25
C ARG A 225 -31.06 -11.39 -4.76
N PHE A 226 -30.07 -11.99 -5.43
CA PHE A 226 -30.30 -12.53 -6.75
C PHE A 226 -31.37 -13.60 -6.61
N ARG A 227 -32.61 -13.25 -6.97
CA ARG A 227 -33.63 -14.24 -7.29
C ARG A 227 -33.23 -14.82 -8.63
N THR A 228 -32.76 -16.06 -8.60
CA THR A 228 -32.78 -16.93 -9.77
C THR A 228 -34.25 -17.13 -10.15
N HIS A 229 -34.61 -16.68 -11.35
CA HIS A 229 -35.76 -17.21 -12.09
C HIS A 229 -35.21 -18.18 -13.13
#